data_AF-A0A4R4TKQ9-F1
#
_entry.id   AF-A0A4R4TKQ9-F1
#
_cell.length_a   1.000
_cell.length_b   1.000
_cell.length_c   1.000
_cell.angle_alpha   90.00
_cell.angle_beta   90.00
_cell.angle_gamma   90.00
#
_symmetry.space_group_name_H-M   'P 1'
#
loop_
_entity.id
_entity.type
_entity.pdbx_description
1 polymer ?
#
loop_
_entity_poly.entity_id
_entity_poly.type
_entity_poly.pdbx_seq_one_letter_code
_entity_poly.pdbx_strand_id
1 'polypeptide(L)' 'MLTQTLRGLERDGLLTRTVTLSMPVRVDCELTPLGHSPL' A
#
# COMPACT_ATOMS: atom_id res chain seq x y z
N MET A 1 14.63 -0.23 2.34
CA MET A 1 13.97 -1.43 1.76
C MET A 1 12.52 -1.09 1.44
N LEU A 2 11.99 -1.46 0.26
CA LEU A 2 10.66 -1.04 -0.23
C LEU A 2 9.51 -1.41 0.72
N THR A 3 9.49 -2.63 1.27
CA THR A 3 8.42 -3.08 2.19
C THR A 3 8.38 -2.27 3.49
N GLN A 4 9.51 -1.74 3.96
CA GLN A 4 9.52 -0.86 5.13
C GLN A 4 8.83 0.47 4.81
N THR A 5 9.12 1.05 3.64
CA THR A 5 8.50 2.29 3.16
C THR A 5 7.00 2.13 2.99
N LEU A 6 6.55 1.07 2.32
CA LEU A 6 5.13 0.80 2.11
C LEU A 6 4.35 0.63 3.43
N ARG A 7 4.95 -0.04 4.42
CA ARG A 7 4.33 -0.17 5.76
C ARG A 7 4.24 1.17 6.50
N GLY A 8 5.22 2.06 6.32
CA GLY A 8 5.13 3.43 6.85
C GLY A 8 3.96 4.18 6.23
N LEU A 9 3.88 4.17 4.90
CA LEU A 9 2.81 4.85 4.14
C LEU A 9 1.41 4.28 4.44
N GLU A 10 1.27 2.96 4.60
CA GLU A 10 0.00 2.33 5.01
C GLU A 10 -0.41 2.78 6.41
N ARG A 11 0.52 2.78 7.37
CA ARG A 11 0.27 3.26 8.74
C ARG A 11 -0.12 4.73 8.78
N ASP A 12 0.48 5.54 7.93
CA ASP A 12 0.20 6.97 7.84
C ASP A 12 -1.10 7.25 7.03
N GLY A 13 -1.78 6.21 6.54
CA GLY A 13 -3.08 6.30 5.85
C GLY A 13 -3.01 6.68 4.36
N LEU A 14 -1.80 6.69 3.79
CA LEU A 14 -1.55 7.09 2.40
C LEU A 14 -1.77 5.94 1.41
N LEU A 15 -1.66 4.70 1.87
CA LEU A 15 -1.85 3.50 1.06
C LEU A 15 -2.85 2.53 1.68
N THR A 16 -3.58 1.83 0.82
CA THR A 16 -4.32 0.61 1.16
C THR A 16 -3.64 -0.58 0.49
N ARG A 17 -3.63 -1.72 1.18
CA ARG A 17 -3.05 -2.97 0.69
C ARG A 17 -4.11 -4.06 0.58
N THR A 18 -4.13 -4.72 -0.57
CA THR A 18 -5.00 -5.86 -0.85
C THR A 18 -4.16 -7.11 -1.07
N VAL A 19 -4.48 -8.19 -0.36
CA VAL A 19 -3.79 -9.48 -0.53
C VAL A 19 -4.69 -10.42 -1.31
N THR A 20 -4.21 -10.83 -2.48
CA THR A 20 -4.89 -11.83 -3.31
C THR A 20 -4.23 -13.18 -3.08
N LEU A 21 -4.94 -14.06 -2.37
CA LEU A 21 -4.50 -15.44 -2.15
C LEU A 21 -4.57 -16.21 -3.47
N SER A 22 -3.41 -16.35 -4.11
CA SER A 22 -3.20 -17.06 -5.37
C SER A 22 -1.85 -17.80 -5.31
N MET A 23 -1.55 -18.63 -6.31
CA MET A 23 -0.24 -19.26 -6.45
C MET A 23 0.44 -18.72 -7.72
N PRO A 24 1.43 -17.82 -7.60
CA PRO A 24 1.99 -17.23 -6.37
C PRO A 24 1.08 -16.18 -5.73
N VAL A 25 1.23 -15.91 -4.43
CA VAL A 25 0.46 -14.87 -3.72
C VAL A 25 0.81 -13.49 -4.28
N ARG A 26 -0.22 -12.67 -4.52
CA ARG A 26 -0.06 -11.29 -4.96
C ARG A 26 -0.47 -10.31 -3.88
N VAL A 27 0.24 -9.20 -3.83
CA VAL A 27 -0.06 -8.07 -2.97
C VAL A 27 -0.13 -6.85 -3.84
N ASP A 28 -1.28 -6.21 -3.86
CA ASP A 28 -1.52 -4.97 -4.57
C ASP A 28 -1.54 -3.82 -3.54
N CYS A 29 -0.96 -2.68 -3.90
CA CYS A 29 -0.91 -1.48 -3.06
C CYS A 29 -1.43 -0.32 -3.89
N GLU A 30 -2.38 0.43 -3.33
CA GLU A 30 -3.05 1.54 -4.01
C GLU A 30 -3.06 2.77 -3.11
N LEU A 31 -3.00 3.95 -3.72
CA LEU A 31 -3.10 5.22 -3.01
C LEU A 31 -4.53 5.43 -2.50
N THR A 32 -4.63 5.93 -1.28
CA THR A 32 -5.90 6.43 -0.74
C THR A 32 -6.19 7.81 -1.32
N PRO A 33 -7.41 8.37 -1.13
CA PRO A 33 -7.67 9.77 -1.48
C PRO A 33 -6.69 10.74 -0.81
N LEU A 34 -6.26 10.44 0.42
CA LEU A 34 -5.24 11.22 1.13
C LEU A 34 -3.89 11.12 0.41
N GLY A 35 -3.49 9.92 -0.02
CA GLY A 35 -2.26 9.70 -0.80
C GLY A 35 -2.25 10.33 -2.20
N HIS A 36 -3.42 10.67 -2.76
CA HIS A 36 -3.53 11.42 -4.01
C HIS A 36 -3.55 12.94 -3.84
N SER A 37 -3.60 13.42 -2.60
CA SER A 37 -3.57 14.86 -2.34
C SER A 37 -2.17 15.41 -2.65
N PRO A 38 -2.06 16.55 -3.34
CA PRO A 38 -0.76 17.22 -3.49
C PRO A 38 -0.26 17.59 -2.09
N LEU A 39 0.98 17.20 -1.80
CA LEU A 39 1.70 17.57 -0.56
C LEU A 39 2.00 19.07 -0.52
#